data_AF-A0A952J287-F1
#
_entry.id   AF-A0A952J287-F1
#
_cell.length_a   1.000
_cell.length_b   1.000
_cell.length_c   1.000
_cell.angle_alpha   90.00
_cell.angle_beta   90.00
_cell.angle_gamma   90.00
#
_symmetry.space_group_name_H-M   'P 1'
#
loop_
_entity.id
_entity.type
_entity.pdbx_description
1 polymer ?
#
loop_
_entity_poly.entity_id
_entity_poly.type
_entity_poly.pdbx_seq_one_letter_code
_entity_poly.pdbx_strand_id
1 'polypeptide(L)' 'MGRGDKKSRKGKRTTGSFGVTRNRAKIKARLKRAASKKVVVASAEAKPKKPTRKKAE' A
#
# COMPACT_ATOMS: atom_id res chain seq x y z
N MET A 1 2.58 2.98 15.79
CA MET A 1 1.98 4.34 15.81
C MET A 1 0.75 4.40 14.91
N GLY A 2 -0.36 4.95 15.43
CA GLY A 2 -1.69 4.93 14.81
C GLY A 2 -1.94 6.02 13.77
N ARG A 3 -3.19 6.13 13.29
CA ARG A 3 -3.61 7.17 12.33
C ARG A 3 -3.69 8.58 12.96
N GLY A 4 -3.86 8.67 14.29
CA GLY A 4 -3.88 9.94 15.01
C GLY A 4 -2.49 10.54 15.26
N ASP A 5 -1.42 9.75 15.12
CA ASP A 5 -0.07 10.24 15.39
C ASP A 5 0.48 11.06 14.20
N LYS A 6 0.56 12.38 14.42
CA LYS A 6 1.02 13.37 13.44
C LYS A 6 2.51 13.28 13.11
N LYS A 7 3.33 12.53 13.86
CA LYS A 7 4.76 12.35 13.58
C LYS A 7 5.02 11.14 12.69
N SER A 8 4.25 10.06 12.83
CA SER A 8 4.38 8.89 11.97
C SER A 8 3.97 9.13 10.52
N ARG A 9 4.53 8.29 9.64
CA ARG A 9 4.14 8.24 8.22
C ARG A 9 2.65 7.94 8.04
N LYS A 10 2.01 7.19 8.97
CA LYS A 10 0.60 6.82 8.91
C LYS A 10 -0.30 8.02 9.25
N GLY A 11 -0.05 8.76 10.33
CA GLY A 11 -0.87 9.94 10.62
C GLY A 11 -0.59 11.13 9.71
N LYS A 12 0.64 11.29 9.19
CA LYS A 12 0.90 12.23 8.07
C LYS A 12 0.09 11.88 6.81
N ARG A 13 -0.17 10.59 6.56
CA ARG A 13 -1.05 10.16 5.46
C ARG A 13 -2.51 10.50 5.73
N THR A 14 -2.99 10.28 6.95
CA THR A 14 -4.38 10.57 7.32
C THR A 14 -4.69 12.06 7.30
N THR A 15 -3.77 12.89 7.79
CA THR A 15 -3.95 14.37 7.82
C THR A 15 -3.59 15.07 6.52
N GLY A 16 -3.07 14.35 5.52
CA GLY A 16 -2.63 14.96 4.25
C GLY A 16 -1.37 15.84 4.34
N SER A 17 -0.71 15.89 5.51
CA SER A 17 0.48 16.73 5.71
C SER A 17 1.78 16.03 5.29
N PHE A 18 2.82 16.83 5.00
CA PHE A 18 4.16 16.35 4.68
C PHE A 18 5.15 16.73 5.78
N GLY A 19 6.28 16.05 5.83
CA GLY A 19 7.34 16.29 6.80
C GLY A 19 8.50 15.31 6.61
N VAL A 20 9.39 15.21 7.60
CA VAL A 20 10.57 14.32 7.53
C VAL A 20 10.15 12.87 7.21
N THR A 21 9.12 12.37 7.88
CA THR A 21 8.63 10.98 7.73
C THR A 21 7.82 10.73 6.45
N ARG A 22 7.22 11.76 5.84
CA ARG A 22 6.48 11.72 4.56
C ARG A 22 6.97 12.83 3.65
N ASN A 23 8.14 12.65 3.04
CA ASN A 23 8.79 13.65 2.19
C ASN A 23 8.28 13.61 0.73
N ARG A 24 7.90 14.77 0.18
CA ARG A 24 7.38 14.93 -1.20
C ARG A 24 8.36 14.46 -2.28
N ALA A 25 9.63 14.83 -2.18
CA ALA A 25 10.64 14.52 -3.20
C ALA A 25 10.84 13.00 -3.32
N LYS A 26 10.97 12.32 -2.18
CA LYS A 26 11.11 10.85 -2.13
C LYS A 26 9.87 10.14 -2.68
N ILE A 27 8.67 10.68 -2.44
CA ILE A 27 7.43 10.11 -2.98
C ILE A 27 7.38 10.28 -4.50
N LYS A 28 7.63 11.50 -5.01
CA LYS A 28 7.64 11.78 -6.45
C LYS A 28 8.67 10.90 -7.19
N ALA A 29 9.87 10.75 -6.63
CA ALA A 29 10.90 9.88 -7.21
C ALA A 29 10.46 8.41 -7.28
N ARG A 30 9.82 7.89 -6.23
CA ARG A 30 9.25 6.54 -6.23
C ARG A 30 8.13 6.38 -7.26
N LEU A 31 7.26 7.37 -7.40
CA LEU A 31 6.18 7.34 -8.40
C LEU A 31 6.74 7.33 -9.83
N LYS A 32 7.73 8.18 -10.13
CA LYS A 32 8.41 8.17 -11.44
C LYS A 32 9.06 6.82 -11.74
N ARG A 33 9.77 6.24 -10.76
CA ARG A 33 10.39 4.91 -10.88
C ARG A 33 9.37 3.79 -11.08
N ALA A 34 8.23 3.86 -10.39
CA ALA A 34 7.16 2.88 -10.55
C ALA A 34 6.51 3.00 -11.94
N ALA A 35 6.32 4.22 -12.45
CA ALA A 35 5.78 4.45 -13.79
C ALA A 35 6.75 4.02 -14.91
N SER A 36 8.05 4.19 -14.72
CA SER A 36 9.06 3.80 -15.72
C SER A 36 9.34 2.29 -15.73
N LYS A 37 9.06 1.58 -14.64
CA LYS A 37 9.09 0.12 -14.64
C LYS A 37 7.84 -0.35 -15.37
N LYS A 38 8.00 -0.79 -16.63
CA LYS A 38 6.98 -1.61 -17.31
C LYS A 38 6.67 -2.76 -16.37
N VAL A 39 5.48 -2.72 -15.79
CA VAL A 39 4.94 -3.82 -15.00
C VAL A 39 4.72 -4.94 -16.01
N VAL A 40 5.71 -5.83 -16.15
CA VAL A 40 5.40 -7.21 -16.50
C VAL A 40 4.53 -7.64 -15.35
N VAL A 41 3.21 -7.54 -15.55
CA VAL A 41 2.24 -8.13 -14.65
C VAL A 41 2.57 -9.60 -14.71
N ALA A 42 3.32 -10.08 -13.72
CA ALA A 42 3.30 -11.49 -13.41
C ALA A 42 1.84 -11.78 -13.05
N SER A 43 1.08 -12.17 -14.07
CA SER A 43 -0.18 -12.88 -13.95
C SER A 43 0.14 -14.24 -13.33
N ALA A 44 0.52 -14.23 -12.06
CA ALA A 44 0.55 -15.41 -11.22
C ALA A 44 -0.90 -15.65 -10.78
N GLU A 45 -1.60 -16.33 -11.68
CA GLU A 45 -2.39 -17.53 -11.40
C GLU A 45 -3.22 -17.60 -10.11
N ALA A 46 -4.47 -18.00 -10.35
CA ALA A 46 -5.33 -18.77 -9.45
C ALA A 46 -5.79 -18.07 -8.16
N LYS A 47 -7.00 -17.51 -8.25
CA LYS A 47 -7.94 -17.39 -7.13
C LYS A 47 -7.83 -18.67 -6.26
N PRO A 48 -7.54 -18.59 -4.96
CA PRO A 48 -7.69 -19.75 -4.10
C PRO A 48 -9.18 -20.15 -4.10
N LYS A 49 -9.46 -21.35 -4.62
CA LYS A 49 -10.78 -21.98 -4.51
C LYS A 49 -11.12 -22.09 -3.02
N LYS A 50 -12.12 -21.34 -2.56
CA LYS A 50 -12.62 -21.43 -1.18
C LYS A 50 -13.07 -22.88 -0.94
N PRO A 51 -12.56 -23.61 0.07
CA PRO A 51 -13.18 -24.86 0.47
C PRO A 51 -14.55 -24.54 1.09
N THR A 52 -15.60 -25.12 0.53
CA THR A 52 -16.96 -25.10 1.10
C THR A 52 -16.91 -25.74 2.48
N ARG A 53 -17.20 -24.98 3.54
CA ARG A 53 -17.45 -25.56 4.86
C ARG A 53 -18.74 -26.38 4.76
N LYS A 54 -18.68 -27.69 5.03
CA LYS A 54 -19.89 -28.48 5.31
C LYS A 54 -20.52 -27.90 6.58
N LYS A 55 -21.80 -27.53 6.52
CA LYS A 55 -22.63 -27.44 7.72
C LYS A 55 -22.80 -28.87 8.24
N ALA A 56 -22.41 -29.11 9.48
CA ALA A 56 -22.95 -30.20 10.28
C ALA A 56 -23.72 -29.52 11.43
N GLU A 57 -24.89 -30.10 11.67
CA GLU A 57 -25.93 -29.81 12.65
C GLU A 57 -25.41 -29.51 14.07
#